data_AF-A0A1M6SQ39-F1
#
_entry.id   AF-A0A1M6SQ39-F1
#
_cell.length_a   1.000
_cell.length_b   1.000
_cell.length_c   1.000
_cell.angle_alpha   90.00
_cell.angle_beta   90.00
_cell.angle_gamma   90.00
#
_symmetry.space_group_name_H-M   'P 1'
#
loop_
_entity.id
_entity.type
_entity.pdbx_description
1 polymer ?
#
loop_
_entity_poly.entity_id
_entity_poly.type
_entity_poly.pdbx_seq_one_letter_code
_entity_poly.pdbx_strand_id
1 'polypeptide(L)'
;MKLKALFIILLALSLSMAGCGLPKDLKQEAGAQDQRINDLAMKITEKRNSLERFAKSDEYEKFAKYAERENWEGMLDEAQHMLNKGRTDYDQKVTPLLEANKKDQAPDLIRALGNVRGQLRKTDQASERVEKRIAFLRDVMSEPEPMVEKAEQDFSALTKQTEATSQVLEKAKADYPDKIQDIDAKFAPVLDLKQESAQALDKAHAQLEMHKSSENADYAVLGDSCTLIEKDNETVKADCAALKKRSAELYKSYSKVLEDMRVDYFVAIGRTSWDNNAEYDRDNDYTYPSKQVDAESYEILASLPENTVLARYRGNFYSSVDNRVWKSLNFNPTQDMSAWDDEAEFWISDMDAKFYHKYLIIEGANQRKTDWIEVDEDVFDKYEDALGMTIMSKPYGMYEDEALTEPMPPGMEYVGNSKYGEWRQDSGGRSFWHWYGQYAFFRMLMGNRYYYRGDYDHWYRDYRGRRPYYGRGADTWGTYSSHGRTTYSNSHYGRSGGFSRSTPTVRGSGPASRGGGPGTRGK
;
A
#
# COMPACT_ATOMS: atom_id res chain seq x y z
N MET A 1 -14.85 -28.17 1.49
CA MET A 1 -13.52 -28.51 2.04
C MET A 1 -12.47 -27.72 1.28
N LYS A 2 -12.18 -26.52 1.78
CA LYS A 2 -11.16 -25.61 1.28
C LYS A 2 -10.45 -25.09 2.53
N LEU A 3 -9.14 -25.16 2.59
CA LEU A 3 -8.30 -24.03 3.03
C LEU A 3 -6.85 -24.35 2.66
N LYS A 4 -6.42 -23.75 1.55
CA LYS A 4 -5.03 -23.49 1.23
C LYS A 4 -4.67 -22.11 1.78
N ALA A 5 -3.39 -21.95 2.10
CA ALA A 5 -2.63 -20.71 2.22
C ALA A 5 -2.79 -19.90 3.52
N LEU A 6 -1.78 -19.98 4.40
CA LEU A 6 -0.96 -18.84 4.85
C LEU A 6 0.09 -19.38 5.85
N PHE A 7 1.34 -19.51 5.41
CA PHE A 7 2.48 -19.72 6.30
C PHE A 7 3.61 -18.82 5.82
N ILE A 8 3.45 -17.51 6.07
CA ILE A 8 4.47 -16.48 5.88
C ILE A 8 4.33 -15.50 7.05
N ILE A 9 5.45 -15.30 7.76
CA ILE A 9 5.78 -14.26 8.76
C ILE A 9 5.16 -14.44 10.16
N LEU A 10 5.91 -15.12 11.04
CA LEU A 10 6.11 -14.70 12.44
C LEU A 10 7.28 -15.50 13.02
N LEU A 11 8.50 -15.00 12.83
CA LEU A 11 9.67 -15.46 13.58
C LEU A 11 10.49 -14.25 14.02
N ALA A 12 9.87 -13.44 14.88
CA ALA A 12 10.57 -12.46 15.70
C ALA A 12 9.95 -12.53 17.10
N LEU A 13 10.82 -12.60 18.11
CA LEU A 13 10.56 -12.67 19.56
C LEU A 13 10.17 -14.03 20.17
N SER A 14 11.20 -14.83 20.44
CA SER A 14 11.32 -15.54 21.73
C SER A 14 12.81 -15.77 22.04
N LEU A 15 13.48 -14.70 22.45
CA LEU A 15 14.91 -14.69 22.79
C LEU A 15 15.08 -14.77 24.31
N SER A 16 14.79 -15.94 24.88
CA SER A 16 15.18 -16.24 26.26
C SER A 16 15.17 -17.74 26.51
N MET A 17 16.34 -18.39 26.35
CA MET A 17 16.95 -19.31 27.31
C MET A 17 18.29 -19.82 26.75
N ALA A 18 19.25 -20.01 27.66
CA ALA A 18 20.67 -20.21 27.40
C ALA A 18 21.00 -21.48 26.57
N GLY A 19 21.05 -21.32 25.25
CA GLY A 19 21.77 -22.21 24.35
C GLY A 19 22.90 -21.43 23.68
N CYS A 20 24.16 -21.79 23.95
CA CYS A 20 25.29 -21.28 23.18
C CYS A 20 25.25 -21.89 21.76
N GLY A 21 24.56 -21.23 20.84
CA GLY A 21 24.67 -21.52 19.41
C GLY A 21 23.47 -21.13 18.55
N LEU A 22 23.47 -21.61 17.32
CA LEU A 22 22.37 -21.41 16.37
C LEU A 22 21.05 -22.03 16.88
N PRO A 23 19.90 -21.41 16.59
CA PRO A 23 18.58 -21.96 16.87
C PRO A 23 18.42 -23.40 16.34
N LYS A 24 17.80 -24.27 17.14
CA LYS A 24 17.58 -25.69 16.80
C LYS A 24 16.82 -25.86 15.48
N ASP A 25 15.81 -25.03 15.25
CA ASP A 25 14.96 -25.08 14.05
C ASP A 25 15.76 -24.76 12.77
N LEU A 26 16.74 -23.86 12.84
CA LEU A 26 17.61 -23.55 11.69
C LEU A 26 18.56 -24.71 11.35
N LYS A 27 19.06 -25.43 12.38
CA LYS A 27 19.85 -26.64 12.15
C LYS A 27 19.00 -27.75 11.54
N GLN A 28 17.75 -27.89 11.99
CA GLN A 28 16.80 -28.84 11.43
C GLN A 28 16.43 -28.49 9.98
N GLU A 29 16.18 -27.22 9.67
CA GLU A 29 15.92 -26.77 8.29
C GLU A 29 17.10 -27.07 7.38
N ALA A 30 18.33 -26.81 7.85
CA ALA A 30 19.52 -27.11 7.08
C ALA A 30 19.67 -28.62 6.81
N GLY A 31 19.50 -29.46 7.83
CA GLY A 31 19.47 -30.92 7.66
C GLY A 31 18.39 -31.38 6.68
N ALA A 32 17.21 -30.76 6.71
CA ALA A 32 16.14 -31.05 5.76
C ALA A 32 16.49 -30.63 4.31
N GLN A 33 17.24 -29.54 4.11
CA GLN A 33 17.71 -29.16 2.78
C GLN A 33 18.81 -30.10 2.26
N ASP A 34 19.72 -30.56 3.12
CA ASP A 34 20.74 -31.56 2.75
C ASP A 34 20.08 -32.89 2.33
N GLN A 35 19.10 -33.36 3.10
CA GLN A 35 18.30 -34.53 2.73
C GLN A 35 17.59 -34.31 1.39
N ARG A 36 16.97 -33.15 1.19
CA ARG A 36 16.29 -32.82 -0.07
C ARG A 36 17.24 -32.81 -1.28
N ILE A 37 18.50 -32.44 -1.11
CA ILE A 37 19.50 -32.54 -2.18
C ILE A 37 19.69 -34.00 -2.59
N ASN A 38 19.83 -34.90 -1.62
CA ASN A 38 19.99 -36.33 -1.89
C ASN A 38 18.73 -36.94 -2.51
N ASP A 39 17.54 -36.58 -2.02
CA ASP A 39 16.26 -37.01 -2.59
C ASP A 39 16.10 -36.56 -4.05
N LEU A 40 16.50 -35.32 -4.37
CA LEU A 40 16.49 -34.82 -5.74
C LEU A 40 17.52 -35.51 -6.63
N ALA A 41 18.69 -35.90 -6.10
CA ALA A 41 19.68 -36.68 -6.85
C ALA A 41 19.12 -38.05 -7.25
N MET A 42 18.45 -38.73 -6.31
CA MET A 42 17.76 -39.99 -6.58
C MET A 42 16.65 -39.79 -7.60
N LYS A 43 15.80 -38.76 -7.42
CA LYS A 43 14.73 -38.44 -8.36
C LYS A 43 15.26 -38.21 -9.77
N ILE A 44 16.29 -37.40 -9.98
CA ILE A 44 16.86 -37.15 -11.32
C ILE A 44 17.37 -38.45 -11.94
N THR A 45 18.03 -39.31 -11.15
CA THR A 45 18.48 -40.63 -11.61
C THR A 45 17.30 -41.51 -12.04
N GLU A 46 16.21 -41.54 -11.27
CA GLU A 46 14.98 -42.24 -11.63
C GLU A 46 14.35 -41.71 -12.93
N LYS A 47 14.33 -40.38 -13.12
CA LYS A 47 13.84 -39.75 -14.35
C LYS A 47 14.68 -40.14 -15.57
N ARG A 48 16.00 -40.23 -15.41
CA ARG A 48 16.92 -40.69 -16.45
C ARG A 48 16.65 -42.15 -16.84
N ASN A 49 16.54 -43.02 -15.85
CA ASN A 49 16.18 -44.44 -16.06
C ASN A 49 14.78 -44.61 -16.67
N SER A 50 13.85 -43.71 -16.34
CA SER A 50 12.50 -43.68 -16.94
C SER A 50 12.59 -43.34 -18.43
N LEU A 51 13.35 -42.30 -18.79
CA LEU A 51 13.57 -41.91 -20.19
C LEU A 51 14.28 -43.02 -20.99
N GLU A 52 15.30 -43.66 -20.43
CA GLU A 52 16.00 -44.78 -21.09
C GLU A 52 15.08 -45.98 -21.33
N ARG A 53 14.17 -46.28 -20.40
CA ARG A 53 13.16 -47.33 -20.59
C ARG A 53 12.15 -46.93 -21.64
N PHE A 54 11.70 -45.68 -21.64
CA PHE A 54 10.80 -45.15 -22.66
C PHE A 54 11.44 -45.22 -24.06
N ALA A 55 12.71 -44.85 -24.21
CA ALA A 55 13.45 -44.90 -25.47
C ALA A 55 13.56 -46.31 -26.10
N LYS A 56 13.37 -47.37 -25.30
CA LYS A 56 13.36 -48.78 -25.73
C LYS A 56 11.95 -49.32 -25.99
N SER A 57 10.91 -48.53 -25.77
CA SER A 57 9.52 -48.95 -25.97
C SER A 57 9.07 -48.74 -27.42
N ASP A 58 8.10 -49.53 -27.87
CA ASP A 58 7.50 -49.38 -29.20
C ASP A 58 6.79 -48.03 -29.38
N GLU A 59 6.35 -47.39 -28.28
CA GLU A 59 5.72 -46.07 -28.31
C GLU A 59 6.71 -44.97 -28.74
N TYR A 60 8.01 -45.12 -28.45
CA TYR A 60 9.02 -44.09 -28.63
C TYR A 60 9.19 -43.63 -30.08
N GLU A 61 8.91 -44.48 -31.06
CA GLU A 61 9.02 -44.14 -32.48
C GLU A 61 8.21 -42.87 -32.81
N LYS A 62 7.04 -42.70 -32.19
CA LYS A 62 6.17 -41.52 -32.36
C LYS A 62 6.75 -40.24 -31.74
N PHE A 63 7.70 -40.38 -30.82
CA PHE A 63 8.26 -39.29 -30.02
C PHE A 63 9.72 -38.96 -30.37
N ALA A 64 10.41 -39.84 -31.09
CA ALA A 64 11.84 -39.74 -31.37
C ALA A 64 12.24 -38.36 -31.96
N LYS A 65 11.44 -37.85 -32.91
CA LYS A 65 11.67 -36.53 -33.52
C LYS A 65 11.63 -35.37 -32.52
N TYR A 66 10.81 -35.46 -31.47
CA TYR A 66 10.72 -34.44 -30.43
C TYR A 66 11.85 -34.58 -29.42
N ALA A 67 12.17 -35.82 -29.03
CA ALA A 67 13.25 -36.10 -28.10
C ALA A 67 14.59 -35.57 -28.61
N GLU A 68 14.86 -35.76 -29.91
CA GLU A 68 16.05 -35.23 -30.58
C GLU A 68 16.00 -33.70 -30.69
N ARG A 69 14.93 -33.14 -31.26
CA ARG A 69 14.81 -31.69 -31.49
C ARG A 69 14.87 -30.88 -30.20
N GLU A 70 14.24 -31.37 -29.14
CA GLU A 70 14.13 -30.66 -27.85
C GLU A 70 15.26 -31.03 -26.87
N ASN A 71 16.14 -31.97 -27.23
CA ASN A 71 17.24 -32.46 -26.41
C ASN A 71 16.81 -32.88 -24.98
N TRP A 72 15.91 -33.86 -24.89
CA TRP A 72 15.35 -34.30 -23.60
C TRP A 72 16.41 -34.80 -22.61
N GLU A 73 17.46 -35.47 -23.07
CA GLU A 73 18.59 -35.85 -22.20
C GLU A 73 19.29 -34.61 -21.64
N GLY A 74 19.54 -33.60 -22.48
CA GLY A 74 20.10 -32.32 -22.05
C GLY A 74 19.24 -31.57 -21.04
N MET A 75 17.91 -31.71 -21.06
CA MET A 75 17.05 -31.14 -20.02
C MET A 75 17.29 -31.77 -18.64
N LEU A 76 17.57 -33.07 -18.58
CA LEU A 76 17.92 -33.76 -17.33
C LEU A 76 19.34 -33.43 -16.89
N ASP A 77 20.27 -33.20 -17.82
CA ASP A 77 21.60 -32.68 -17.52
C ASP A 77 21.55 -31.27 -16.94
N GLU A 78 20.68 -30.41 -17.46
CA GLU A 78 20.43 -29.09 -16.89
C GLU A 78 19.92 -29.21 -15.44
N ALA A 79 18.93 -30.08 -15.19
CA ALA A 79 18.44 -30.34 -13.83
C ALA A 79 19.58 -30.84 -12.91
N GLN A 80 20.43 -31.75 -13.39
CA GLN A 80 21.58 -32.23 -12.62
C GLN A 80 22.60 -31.12 -12.34
N HIS A 81 22.87 -30.25 -13.32
CA HIS A 81 23.73 -29.09 -13.14
C HIS A 81 23.16 -28.13 -12.09
N MET A 82 21.86 -27.88 -12.12
CA MET A 82 21.16 -27.07 -11.13
C MET A 82 21.23 -27.66 -9.72
N LEU A 83 21.12 -29.00 -9.61
CA LEU A 83 21.29 -29.72 -8.34
C LEU A 83 22.72 -29.59 -7.81
N ASN A 84 23.72 -29.82 -8.66
CA ASN A 84 25.14 -29.71 -8.30
C ASN A 84 25.49 -28.30 -7.83
N LYS A 85 24.92 -27.27 -8.46
CA LYS A 85 25.02 -25.88 -7.98
C LYS A 85 24.39 -25.71 -6.60
N GLY A 86 23.18 -26.26 -6.39
CA GLY A 86 22.52 -26.24 -5.07
C GLY A 86 23.34 -26.93 -3.99
N ARG A 87 23.96 -28.08 -4.30
CA ARG A 87 24.89 -28.79 -3.41
C ARG A 87 26.13 -27.95 -3.09
N THR A 88 26.74 -27.37 -4.11
CA THR A 88 27.92 -26.50 -3.96
C THR A 88 27.59 -25.28 -3.08
N ASP A 89 26.46 -24.63 -3.32
CA ASP A 89 26.00 -23.49 -2.52
C ASP A 89 25.74 -23.91 -1.06
N TYR A 90 25.17 -25.10 -0.83
CA TYR A 90 24.99 -25.64 0.52
C TYR A 90 26.34 -25.89 1.21
N ASP A 91 27.24 -26.62 0.56
CA ASP A 91 28.54 -26.99 1.12
C ASP A 91 29.43 -25.76 1.40
N GLN A 92 29.35 -24.72 0.57
CA GLN A 92 30.19 -23.52 0.72
C GLN A 92 29.59 -22.44 1.63
N LYS A 93 28.26 -22.33 1.70
CA LYS A 93 27.59 -21.20 2.38
C LYS A 93 26.78 -21.62 3.60
N VAL A 94 26.31 -22.87 3.67
CA VAL A 94 25.50 -23.37 4.78
C VAL A 94 26.37 -24.16 5.76
N THR A 95 27.14 -25.13 5.26
CA THR A 95 27.98 -26.00 6.12
C THR A 95 28.93 -25.23 7.04
N PRO A 96 29.69 -24.22 6.57
CA PRO A 96 30.61 -23.49 7.45
C PRO A 96 29.88 -22.70 8.56
N LEU A 97 28.67 -22.21 8.27
CA LEU A 97 27.85 -21.49 9.26
C LEU A 97 27.29 -22.44 10.33
N LEU A 98 26.87 -23.66 9.92
CA LEU A 98 26.44 -24.70 10.85
C LEU A 98 27.57 -25.16 11.77
N GLU A 99 28.77 -25.37 11.21
CA GLU A 99 29.96 -25.78 11.95
C GLU A 99 30.42 -24.71 12.93
N ALA A 100 30.44 -23.45 12.51
CA ALA A 100 30.77 -22.33 13.39
C ALA A 100 29.78 -22.21 14.57
N ASN A 101 28.51 -22.57 14.34
CA ASN A 101 27.44 -22.62 15.35
C ASN A 101 27.34 -21.32 16.16
N LYS A 102 27.56 -20.16 15.53
CA LYS A 102 27.51 -18.86 16.20
C LYS A 102 26.13 -18.22 16.05
N LYS A 103 25.59 -17.72 17.15
CA LYS A 103 24.22 -17.17 17.22
C LYS A 103 24.03 -15.89 16.40
N ASP A 104 25.05 -15.04 16.34
CA ASP A 104 25.10 -13.80 15.57
C ASP A 104 25.08 -14.03 14.04
N GLN A 105 25.45 -15.23 13.58
CA GLN A 105 25.43 -15.61 12.16
C GLN A 105 24.08 -16.20 11.70
N ALA A 106 23.07 -16.26 12.56
CA ALA A 106 21.75 -16.79 12.20
C ALA A 106 21.09 -16.10 10.97
N PRO A 107 21.18 -14.76 10.79
CA PRO A 107 20.62 -14.09 9.61
C PRO A 107 21.29 -14.52 8.29
N ASP A 108 22.60 -14.77 8.32
CA ASP A 108 23.35 -15.22 7.15
C ASP A 108 22.96 -16.65 6.76
N LEU A 109 22.78 -17.52 7.77
CA LEU A 109 22.30 -18.88 7.56
C LEU A 109 20.89 -18.89 6.95
N ILE A 110 19.97 -18.05 7.44
CA ILE A 110 18.62 -17.91 6.88
C ILE A 110 18.68 -17.52 5.40
N ARG A 111 19.53 -16.55 5.05
CA ARG A 111 19.71 -16.12 3.66
C ARG A 111 20.29 -17.24 2.79
N ALA A 112 21.32 -17.92 3.27
CA ALA A 112 21.95 -19.03 2.56
C ALA A 112 20.96 -20.18 2.30
N LEU A 113 20.20 -20.60 3.33
CA LEU A 113 19.16 -21.62 3.21
C LEU A 113 18.04 -21.19 2.27
N GLY A 114 17.62 -19.92 2.31
CA GLY A 114 16.63 -19.36 1.38
C GLY A 114 17.05 -19.49 -0.09
N ASN A 115 18.33 -19.22 -0.38
CA ASN A 115 18.91 -19.37 -1.72
C ASN A 115 18.97 -20.84 -2.16
N VAL A 116 19.49 -21.73 -1.30
CA VAL A 116 19.54 -23.17 -1.58
C VAL A 116 18.14 -23.71 -1.86
N ARG A 117 17.17 -23.41 -0.99
CA ARG A 117 15.77 -23.82 -1.16
C ARG A 117 15.19 -23.33 -2.49
N GLY A 118 15.48 -22.08 -2.86
CA GLY A 118 15.08 -21.52 -4.15
C GLY A 118 15.65 -22.30 -5.33
N GLN A 119 16.93 -22.67 -5.27
CA GLN A 119 17.63 -23.46 -6.28
C GLN A 119 17.08 -24.90 -6.36
N LEU A 120 16.85 -25.56 -5.22
CA LEU A 120 16.29 -26.91 -5.18
C LEU A 120 14.86 -26.97 -5.72
N ARG A 121 14.04 -25.94 -5.47
CA ARG A 121 12.70 -25.85 -6.07
C ARG A 121 12.76 -25.77 -7.60
N LYS A 122 13.68 -24.97 -8.16
CA LYS A 122 13.85 -24.87 -9.62
C LYS A 122 14.39 -26.18 -10.21
N THR A 123 15.31 -26.83 -9.50
CA THR A 123 15.86 -28.15 -9.87
C THR A 123 14.76 -29.21 -9.94
N ASP A 124 13.89 -29.25 -8.93
CA ASP A 124 12.74 -30.14 -8.86
C ASP A 124 11.82 -29.96 -10.08
N GLN A 125 11.46 -28.71 -10.41
CA GLN A 125 10.67 -28.38 -11.59
C GLN A 125 11.35 -28.79 -12.91
N ALA A 126 12.66 -28.56 -13.05
CA ALA A 126 13.43 -28.94 -14.22
C ALA A 126 13.48 -30.47 -14.38
N SER A 127 13.61 -31.23 -13.29
CA SER A 127 13.65 -32.69 -13.31
C SER A 127 12.37 -33.34 -13.86
N GLU A 128 11.22 -32.67 -13.76
CA GLU A 128 9.93 -33.19 -14.21
C GLU A 128 9.61 -32.81 -15.67
N ARG A 129 10.45 -31.98 -16.29
CA ARG A 129 10.14 -31.32 -17.58
C ARG A 129 9.91 -32.33 -18.70
N VAL A 130 10.77 -33.35 -18.80
CA VAL A 130 10.70 -34.39 -19.84
C VAL A 130 9.44 -35.22 -19.72
N GLU A 131 9.13 -35.75 -18.53
CA GLU A 131 7.93 -36.56 -18.34
C GLU A 131 6.64 -35.77 -18.58
N LYS A 132 6.58 -34.51 -18.12
CA LYS A 132 5.44 -33.63 -18.41
C LYS A 132 5.31 -33.37 -19.91
N ARG A 133 6.43 -33.21 -20.62
CA ARG A 133 6.43 -33.03 -22.07
C ARG A 133 5.94 -34.27 -22.81
N ILE A 134 6.38 -35.46 -22.40
CA ILE A 134 5.89 -36.74 -22.96
C ILE A 134 4.38 -36.88 -22.71
N ALA A 135 3.92 -36.63 -21.48
CA ALA A 135 2.50 -36.68 -21.14
C ALA A 135 1.68 -35.71 -21.99
N PHE A 136 2.12 -34.46 -22.08
CA PHE A 136 1.50 -33.44 -22.93
C PHE A 136 1.39 -33.88 -24.39
N LEU A 137 2.49 -34.34 -24.98
CA LEU A 137 2.48 -34.79 -26.38
C LEU A 137 1.57 -36.00 -26.59
N ARG A 138 1.48 -36.91 -25.60
CA ARG A 138 0.54 -38.03 -25.65
C ARG A 138 -0.91 -37.55 -25.66
N ASP A 139 -1.25 -36.58 -24.80
CA ASP A 139 -2.59 -36.01 -24.74
C ASP A 139 -2.96 -35.34 -26.09
N VAL A 140 -2.03 -34.55 -26.64
CA VAL A 140 -2.21 -33.87 -27.94
C VAL A 140 -2.40 -34.90 -29.08
N MET A 141 -1.65 -36.00 -29.07
CA MET A 141 -1.79 -37.08 -30.06
C MET A 141 -3.13 -37.82 -29.94
N SER A 142 -3.69 -37.93 -28.74
CA SER A 142 -4.95 -38.65 -28.51
C SER A 142 -6.18 -37.83 -28.88
N GLU A 143 -6.14 -36.50 -28.68
CA GLU A 143 -7.28 -35.61 -28.87
C GLU A 143 -6.88 -34.29 -29.56
N PRO A 144 -6.36 -34.32 -30.81
CA PRO A 144 -5.93 -33.10 -31.49
C PRO A 144 -7.12 -32.19 -31.91
N GLU A 145 -8.24 -32.75 -32.38
CA GLU A 145 -9.40 -31.94 -32.79
C GLU A 145 -9.99 -31.14 -31.61
N PRO A 146 -10.34 -31.75 -30.46
CA PRO A 146 -10.89 -30.99 -29.33
C PRO A 146 -9.95 -29.90 -28.81
N MET A 147 -8.64 -30.14 -28.87
CA MET A 147 -7.65 -29.15 -28.44
C MET A 147 -7.63 -27.93 -29.36
N VAL A 148 -7.73 -28.13 -30.67
CA VAL A 148 -7.80 -27.03 -31.64
C VAL A 148 -9.14 -26.31 -31.57
N GLU A 149 -10.26 -27.03 -31.40
CA GLU A 149 -11.58 -26.43 -31.19
C GLU A 149 -11.59 -25.50 -29.96
N LYS A 150 -10.94 -25.92 -28.86
CA LYS A 150 -10.77 -25.05 -27.69
C LYS A 150 -9.94 -23.81 -28.02
N ALA A 151 -8.83 -23.96 -28.75
CA ALA A 151 -7.99 -22.84 -29.16
C ALA A 151 -8.75 -21.83 -30.06
N GLU A 152 -9.62 -22.31 -30.95
CA GLU A 152 -10.51 -21.44 -31.75
C GLU A 152 -11.47 -20.64 -30.86
N GLN A 153 -12.06 -21.29 -29.84
CA GLN A 153 -12.93 -20.62 -28.88
C GLN A 153 -12.17 -19.56 -28.07
N ASP A 154 -10.97 -19.90 -27.59
CA ASP A 154 -10.10 -18.99 -26.86
C ASP A 154 -9.68 -17.80 -27.73
N PHE A 155 -9.30 -18.02 -28.99
CA PHE A 155 -8.95 -16.95 -29.93
C PHE A 155 -10.14 -16.05 -30.28
N SER A 156 -11.33 -16.63 -30.45
CA SER A 156 -12.58 -15.88 -30.67
C SER A 156 -12.91 -14.99 -29.47
N ALA A 157 -12.77 -15.51 -28.25
CA ALA A 157 -12.96 -14.75 -27.02
C ALA A 157 -11.93 -13.61 -26.90
N LEU A 158 -10.66 -13.88 -27.16
CA LEU A 158 -9.56 -12.91 -27.18
C LEU A 158 -9.86 -11.77 -28.18
N THR A 159 -10.24 -12.13 -29.40
CA THR A 159 -10.57 -11.17 -30.48
C THR A 159 -11.72 -10.26 -30.08
N LYS A 160 -12.81 -10.83 -29.54
CA LYS A 160 -13.97 -10.08 -29.06
C LYS A 160 -13.61 -9.11 -27.93
N GLN A 161 -12.76 -9.52 -26.99
CA GLN A 161 -12.32 -8.64 -25.90
C GLN A 161 -11.46 -7.49 -26.41
N THR A 162 -10.56 -7.78 -27.34
CA THR A 162 -9.68 -6.77 -27.96
C THR A 162 -10.51 -5.71 -28.70
N GLU A 163 -11.50 -6.11 -29.49
CA GLU A 163 -12.37 -5.21 -30.25
C GLU A 163 -13.24 -4.34 -29.32
N ALA A 164 -13.86 -4.95 -28.31
CA ALA A 164 -14.64 -4.21 -27.32
C ALA A 164 -13.78 -3.19 -26.55
N THR A 165 -12.52 -3.52 -26.28
CA THR A 165 -11.57 -2.60 -25.62
C THR A 165 -11.17 -1.49 -26.57
N SER A 166 -10.85 -1.80 -27.82
CA SER A 166 -10.52 -0.81 -28.86
C SER A 166 -11.62 0.26 -28.97
N GLN A 167 -12.90 -0.11 -28.99
CA GLN A 167 -14.01 0.86 -29.05
C GLN A 167 -14.03 1.83 -27.86
N VAL A 168 -13.78 1.34 -26.64
CA VAL A 168 -13.69 2.18 -25.43
C VAL A 168 -12.51 3.14 -25.52
N LEU A 169 -11.35 2.63 -26.00
CA LEU A 169 -10.13 3.41 -26.12
C LEU A 169 -10.23 4.47 -27.21
N GLU A 170 -10.84 4.18 -28.37
CA GLU A 170 -11.06 5.16 -29.43
C GLU A 170 -11.94 6.33 -28.96
N LYS A 171 -12.98 6.05 -28.17
CA LYS A 171 -13.76 7.11 -27.54
C LYS A 171 -12.89 7.96 -26.60
N ALA A 172 -12.07 7.32 -25.76
CA ALA A 172 -11.18 8.04 -24.85
C ALA A 172 -10.13 8.89 -25.58
N LYS A 173 -9.59 8.42 -26.71
CA LYS A 173 -8.70 9.18 -27.59
C LYS A 173 -9.38 10.41 -28.17
N ALA A 174 -10.63 10.27 -28.62
CA ALA A 174 -11.41 11.38 -29.15
C ALA A 174 -11.74 12.42 -28.07
N ASP A 175 -12.14 11.98 -26.88
CA ASP A 175 -12.51 12.85 -25.76
C ASP A 175 -11.30 13.49 -25.05
N TYR A 176 -10.13 12.83 -25.09
CA TYR A 176 -8.89 13.28 -24.43
C TYR A 176 -7.64 13.11 -25.33
N PRO A 177 -7.43 14.02 -26.30
CA PRO A 177 -6.33 13.93 -27.26
C PRO A 177 -4.93 13.87 -26.63
N ASP A 178 -4.71 14.54 -25.50
CA ASP A 178 -3.43 14.51 -24.78
C ASP A 178 -3.07 13.12 -24.21
N LYS A 179 -4.02 12.18 -24.21
CA LYS A 179 -3.84 10.81 -23.73
C LYS A 179 -3.62 9.78 -24.83
N ILE A 180 -3.66 10.18 -26.11
CA ILE A 180 -3.52 9.25 -27.25
C ILE A 180 -2.25 8.41 -27.12
N GLN A 181 -1.10 9.05 -26.91
CA GLN A 181 0.18 8.35 -26.83
C GLN A 181 0.24 7.32 -25.69
N ASP A 182 -0.29 7.65 -24.51
CA ASP A 182 -0.32 6.73 -23.36
C ASP A 182 -1.28 5.55 -23.62
N ILE A 183 -2.46 5.84 -24.17
CA ILE A 183 -3.46 4.82 -24.52
C ILE A 183 -2.90 3.85 -25.56
N ASP A 184 -2.29 4.37 -26.63
CA ASP A 184 -1.70 3.55 -27.69
C ASP A 184 -0.55 2.68 -27.15
N ALA A 185 0.37 3.28 -26.39
CA ALA A 185 1.50 2.55 -25.82
C ALA A 185 1.05 1.41 -24.89
N LYS A 186 -0.02 1.59 -24.12
CA LYS A 186 -0.54 0.55 -23.22
C LYS A 186 -1.42 -0.50 -23.92
N PHE A 187 -2.02 -0.17 -25.06
CA PHE A 187 -2.84 -1.11 -25.81
C PHE A 187 -2.03 -1.94 -26.82
N ALA A 188 -0.88 -1.44 -27.27
CA ALA A 188 -0.01 -2.15 -28.22
C ALA A 188 0.32 -3.60 -27.82
N PRO A 189 0.69 -3.92 -26.55
CA PRO A 189 0.94 -5.31 -26.16
C PRO A 189 -0.26 -6.24 -26.34
N VAL A 190 -1.49 -5.74 -26.18
CA VAL A 190 -2.70 -6.53 -26.41
C VAL A 190 -2.88 -6.85 -27.89
N LEU A 191 -2.53 -5.91 -28.76
CA LEU A 191 -2.56 -6.11 -30.22
C LEU A 191 -1.49 -7.11 -30.67
N ASP A 192 -0.29 -7.03 -30.07
CA ASP A 192 0.80 -7.98 -30.34
C ASP A 192 0.38 -9.41 -29.96
N LEU A 193 -0.20 -9.61 -28.77
CA LEU A 193 -0.73 -10.92 -28.33
C LEU A 193 -1.83 -11.44 -29.27
N LYS A 194 -2.74 -10.57 -29.73
CA LYS A 194 -3.75 -10.97 -30.72
C LYS A 194 -3.11 -11.44 -32.03
N GLN A 195 -2.06 -10.78 -32.49
CA GLN A 195 -1.35 -11.16 -33.70
C GLN A 195 -0.58 -12.48 -33.51
N GLU A 196 0.12 -12.65 -32.39
CA GLU A 196 0.82 -13.90 -32.04
C GLU A 196 -0.15 -15.08 -31.97
N SER A 197 -1.28 -14.90 -31.29
CA SER A 197 -2.35 -15.91 -31.21
C SER A 197 -2.96 -16.26 -32.58
N ALA A 198 -3.10 -15.29 -33.49
CA ALA A 198 -3.56 -15.57 -34.86
C ALA A 198 -2.57 -16.47 -35.61
N GLN A 199 -1.27 -16.15 -35.54
CA GLN A 199 -0.22 -16.98 -36.14
C GLN A 199 -0.11 -18.37 -35.52
N ALA A 200 -0.35 -18.46 -34.20
CA ALA A 200 -0.41 -19.74 -33.51
C ALA A 200 -1.61 -20.57 -33.99
N LEU A 201 -2.78 -19.95 -34.19
CA LEU A 201 -3.96 -20.66 -34.67
C LEU A 201 -3.76 -21.22 -36.08
N ASP A 202 -3.15 -20.43 -36.98
CA ASP A 202 -2.78 -20.90 -38.32
C ASP A 202 -1.86 -22.13 -38.27
N LYS A 203 -0.88 -22.13 -37.36
CA LYS A 203 0.01 -23.29 -37.15
C LYS A 203 -0.75 -24.50 -36.62
N ALA A 204 -1.63 -24.31 -35.65
CA ALA A 204 -2.44 -25.39 -35.08
C ALA A 204 -3.35 -26.03 -36.15
N HIS A 205 -4.02 -25.21 -36.96
CA HIS A 205 -4.82 -25.67 -38.11
C HIS A 205 -3.99 -26.43 -39.13
N ALA A 206 -2.82 -25.92 -39.52
CA ALA A 206 -1.95 -26.61 -40.46
C ALA A 206 -1.53 -28.01 -39.96
N GLN A 207 -1.20 -28.13 -38.67
CA GLN A 207 -0.85 -29.43 -38.08
C GLN A 207 -2.05 -30.37 -37.94
N LEU A 208 -3.24 -29.82 -37.68
CA LEU A 208 -4.47 -30.61 -37.62
C LEU A 208 -4.85 -31.18 -39.00
N GLU A 209 -4.67 -30.41 -40.08
CA GLU A 209 -4.92 -30.90 -41.43
C GLU A 209 -3.92 -31.99 -41.86
N MET A 210 -2.66 -31.87 -41.45
CA MET A 210 -1.67 -32.95 -41.59
C MET A 210 -2.09 -34.20 -40.82
N HIS A 211 -2.63 -34.06 -39.60
CA HIS A 211 -3.15 -35.17 -38.81
C HIS A 211 -4.30 -35.89 -39.54
N LYS A 212 -5.32 -35.14 -40.01
CA LYS A 212 -6.48 -35.70 -40.73
C LYS A 212 -6.10 -36.40 -42.03
N SER A 213 -5.08 -35.90 -42.72
CA SER A 213 -4.59 -36.46 -43.98
C SER A 213 -3.69 -37.68 -43.79
N SER A 214 -3.50 -38.15 -42.55
CA SER A 214 -2.54 -39.20 -42.20
C SER A 214 -1.10 -38.87 -42.62
N GLU A 215 -0.79 -37.57 -42.73
CA GLU A 215 0.57 -37.07 -42.93
C GLU A 215 1.30 -36.95 -41.57
N ASN A 216 2.60 -36.66 -41.61
CA ASN A 216 3.43 -36.61 -40.39
C ASN A 216 3.25 -35.29 -39.61
N ALA A 217 2.13 -35.15 -38.91
CA ALA A 217 1.82 -33.99 -38.08
C ALA A 217 2.83 -33.76 -36.94
N ASP A 218 3.11 -32.51 -36.64
CA ASP A 218 3.93 -32.05 -35.52
C ASP A 218 3.05 -31.66 -34.32
N TYR A 219 2.80 -32.62 -33.44
CA TYR A 219 1.96 -32.46 -32.25
C TYR A 219 2.57 -31.52 -31.20
N ALA A 220 3.89 -31.33 -31.20
CA ALA A 220 4.51 -30.29 -30.39
C ALA A 220 4.08 -28.90 -30.88
N VAL A 221 4.19 -28.64 -32.19
CA VAL A 221 3.76 -27.35 -32.78
C VAL A 221 2.26 -27.13 -32.59
N LEU A 222 1.42 -28.15 -32.79
CA LEU A 222 -0.03 -28.07 -32.58
C LEU A 222 -0.34 -27.70 -31.12
N GLY A 223 0.14 -28.53 -30.18
CA GLY A 223 -0.17 -28.36 -28.77
C GLY A 223 0.38 -27.06 -28.19
N ASP A 224 1.61 -26.70 -28.53
CA ASP A 224 2.25 -25.47 -28.02
C ASP A 224 1.52 -24.22 -28.54
N SER A 225 1.05 -24.26 -29.79
CA SER A 225 0.26 -23.18 -30.37
C SER A 225 -1.09 -23.02 -29.66
N CYS A 226 -1.80 -24.12 -29.39
CA CYS A 226 -3.05 -24.09 -28.64
C CYS A 226 -2.85 -23.58 -27.20
N THR A 227 -1.76 -24.00 -26.54
CA THR A 227 -1.41 -23.57 -25.18
C THR A 227 -1.04 -22.08 -25.13
N LEU A 228 -0.36 -21.56 -26.15
CA LEU A 228 -0.06 -20.15 -26.28
C LEU A 228 -1.35 -19.32 -26.37
N ILE A 229 -2.29 -19.72 -27.24
CA ILE A 229 -3.57 -19.00 -27.41
C ILE A 229 -4.37 -18.97 -26.11
N GLU A 230 -4.43 -20.08 -25.37
CA GLU A 230 -5.09 -20.13 -24.06
C GLU A 230 -4.47 -19.11 -23.09
N LYS A 231 -3.14 -19.10 -22.97
CA LYS A 231 -2.41 -18.17 -22.10
C LYS A 231 -2.60 -16.71 -22.52
N ASP A 232 -2.56 -16.44 -23.82
CA ASP A 232 -2.74 -15.10 -24.36
C ASP A 232 -4.18 -14.62 -24.12
N ASN A 233 -5.19 -15.49 -24.25
CA ASN A 233 -6.58 -15.16 -23.94
C ASN A 233 -6.75 -14.72 -22.47
N GLU A 234 -6.13 -15.45 -21.53
CA GLU A 234 -6.13 -15.06 -20.11
C GLU A 234 -5.45 -13.71 -19.87
N THR A 235 -4.31 -13.48 -20.53
CA THR A 235 -3.53 -12.24 -20.40
C THR A 235 -4.30 -11.06 -20.99
N VAL A 236 -4.79 -11.18 -22.22
CA VAL A 236 -5.61 -10.18 -22.91
C VAL A 236 -6.87 -9.85 -22.11
N LYS A 237 -7.52 -10.84 -21.50
CA LYS A 237 -8.68 -10.61 -20.64
C LYS A 237 -8.34 -9.72 -19.44
N ALA A 238 -7.22 -9.98 -18.77
CA ALA A 238 -6.77 -9.17 -17.63
C ALA A 238 -6.38 -7.75 -18.07
N ASP A 239 -5.60 -7.63 -19.13
CA ASP A 239 -5.08 -6.34 -19.63
C ASP A 239 -6.20 -5.47 -20.20
N CYS A 240 -7.13 -6.05 -20.97
CA CYS A 240 -8.32 -5.35 -21.45
C CYS A 240 -9.18 -4.81 -20.29
N ALA A 241 -9.33 -5.58 -19.21
CA ALA A 241 -10.07 -5.13 -18.03
C ALA A 241 -9.36 -3.97 -17.33
N ALA A 242 -8.04 -4.04 -17.19
CA ALA A 242 -7.21 -2.97 -16.62
C ALA A 242 -7.26 -1.70 -17.47
N LEU A 243 -7.16 -1.81 -18.80
CA LEU A 243 -7.25 -0.70 -19.74
C LEU A 243 -8.62 -0.02 -19.72
N LYS A 244 -9.71 -0.80 -19.70
CA LYS A 244 -11.07 -0.26 -19.56
C LYS A 244 -11.24 0.49 -18.25
N LYS A 245 -10.74 -0.07 -17.15
CA LYS A 245 -10.77 0.58 -15.83
C LYS A 245 -9.99 1.90 -15.85
N ARG A 246 -8.75 1.89 -16.36
CA ARG A 246 -7.90 3.09 -16.45
C ARG A 246 -8.52 4.15 -17.36
N SER A 247 -9.09 3.75 -18.49
CA SER A 247 -9.82 4.67 -19.40
C SER A 247 -11.03 5.32 -18.72
N ALA A 248 -11.77 4.57 -17.89
CA ALA A 248 -12.90 5.11 -17.12
C ALA A 248 -12.47 6.20 -16.12
N GLU A 249 -11.23 6.18 -15.63
CA GLU A 249 -10.70 7.19 -14.72
C GLU A 249 -10.74 8.59 -15.35
N LEU A 250 -10.48 8.70 -16.66
CA LEU A 250 -10.51 9.97 -17.39
C LEU A 250 -11.87 10.66 -17.33
N TYR A 251 -12.94 9.88 -17.14
CA TYR A 251 -14.33 10.33 -17.07
C TYR A 251 -14.85 10.47 -15.64
N LYS A 252 -13.97 10.41 -14.64
CA LYS A 252 -14.32 10.71 -13.25
C LYS A 252 -13.55 11.94 -12.81
N SER A 253 -14.24 12.87 -12.16
CA SER A 253 -13.59 13.97 -11.47
C SER A 253 -14.01 14.07 -10.03
N TYR A 254 -13.06 14.39 -9.18
CA TYR A 254 -13.33 14.60 -7.77
C TYR A 254 -12.29 15.52 -7.10
N SER A 255 -12.69 16.13 -5.99
CA SER A 255 -11.80 16.93 -5.14
C SER A 255 -12.16 16.76 -3.67
N LYS A 256 -11.17 16.94 -2.83
CA LYS A 256 -11.25 16.89 -1.37
C LYS A 256 -10.80 18.23 -0.83
N VAL A 257 -11.74 19.00 -0.30
CA VAL A 257 -11.50 20.27 0.37
C VAL A 257 -11.39 20.03 1.86
N LEU A 258 -10.37 20.58 2.50
CA LEU A 258 -10.22 20.55 3.96
C LEU A 258 -11.23 21.52 4.57
N GLU A 259 -12.31 20.98 5.13
CA GLU A 259 -13.46 21.75 5.61
C GLU A 259 -13.29 22.19 7.07
N ASP A 260 -12.69 21.33 7.90
CA ASP A 260 -12.42 21.63 9.30
C ASP A 260 -11.27 20.77 9.83
N MET A 261 -10.70 21.20 10.95
CA MET A 261 -9.63 20.52 11.67
C MET A 261 -9.90 20.57 13.17
N ARG A 262 -9.47 19.54 13.88
CA ARG A 262 -9.54 19.49 15.34
C ARG A 262 -8.38 18.67 15.90
N VAL A 263 -7.92 19.09 17.08
CA VAL A 263 -7.05 18.28 17.93
C VAL A 263 -7.80 18.01 19.24
N ASP A 264 -7.87 16.75 19.63
CA ASP A 264 -8.40 16.33 20.93
C ASP A 264 -7.23 15.93 21.82
N TYR A 265 -7.10 16.61 22.96
CA TYR A 265 -5.98 16.46 23.89
C TYR A 265 -6.38 15.57 25.06
N PHE A 266 -5.56 14.58 25.39
CA PHE A 266 -5.83 13.61 26.46
C PHE A 266 -4.68 13.60 27.47
N VAL A 267 -5.02 13.54 28.75
CA VAL A 267 -4.05 13.50 29.84
C VAL A 267 -4.45 12.42 30.84
N ALA A 268 -3.49 11.61 31.26
CA ALA A 268 -3.59 10.73 32.41
C ALA A 268 -2.68 11.24 33.55
N ILE A 269 -3.23 11.26 34.76
CA ILE A 269 -2.50 11.65 35.98
C ILE A 269 -2.06 10.38 36.71
N GLY A 270 -0.82 10.37 37.19
CA GLY A 270 -0.32 9.38 38.13
C GLY A 270 -0.38 9.90 39.56
N ARG A 271 -0.57 9.01 40.52
CA ARG A 271 -0.50 9.28 41.96
C ARG A 271 0.27 8.18 42.66
N THR A 272 1.16 8.58 43.57
CA THR A 272 1.76 7.73 44.60
C THR A 272 1.21 8.27 45.90
N SER A 273 0.51 7.43 46.66
CA SER A 273 0.01 7.76 48.00
C SER A 273 0.64 6.87 49.06
N TRP A 274 0.82 7.40 50.26
CA TRP A 274 1.43 6.67 51.37
C TRP A 274 0.85 7.13 52.72
N ASP A 275 1.04 6.30 53.74
CA ASP A 275 0.77 6.66 55.15
C ASP A 275 2.08 7.14 55.78
N ASN A 276 2.15 8.42 56.12
CA ASN A 276 3.34 9.04 56.70
C ASN A 276 3.66 8.53 58.12
N ASN A 277 2.72 7.84 58.76
CA ASN A 277 2.84 7.27 60.12
C ASN A 277 3.10 5.76 60.11
N ALA A 278 3.19 5.13 58.95
CA ALA A 278 3.48 3.70 58.85
C ALA A 278 4.91 3.38 59.30
N GLU A 279 5.08 2.24 59.98
CA GLU A 279 6.38 1.75 60.45
C GLU A 279 7.26 1.18 59.32
N TYR A 280 6.70 1.00 58.12
CA TYR A 280 7.37 0.52 56.91
C TYR A 280 6.89 1.29 55.68
N ASP A 281 7.81 1.50 54.72
CA ASP A 281 7.49 2.22 53.48
C ASP A 281 6.44 1.45 52.66
N ARG A 282 5.28 2.09 52.46
CA ARG A 282 4.20 1.54 51.64
C ARG A 282 3.66 2.63 50.72
N ASP A 283 4.15 2.58 49.49
CA ASP A 283 3.72 3.45 48.40
C ASP A 283 2.67 2.73 47.56
N ASN A 284 1.54 3.39 47.32
CA ASN A 284 0.46 2.89 46.47
C ASN A 284 0.37 3.75 45.20
N ASP A 285 0.78 3.17 44.08
CA ASP A 285 0.67 3.82 42.78
C ASP A 285 -0.70 3.61 42.15
N TYR A 286 -1.23 4.67 41.55
CA TYR A 286 -2.49 4.67 40.84
C TYR A 286 -2.43 5.59 39.61
N THR A 287 -2.87 5.07 38.47
CA THR A 287 -3.03 5.88 37.25
C THR A 287 -4.51 6.16 37.03
N TYR A 288 -4.85 7.44 37.00
CA TYR A 288 -6.18 7.90 36.67
C TYR A 288 -6.50 7.59 35.20
N PRO A 289 -7.76 7.26 34.88
CA PRO A 289 -8.19 7.12 33.49
C PRO A 289 -7.84 8.38 32.68
N SER A 290 -7.34 8.17 31.47
CA SER A 290 -7.06 9.28 30.55
C SER A 290 -8.33 10.07 30.26
N LYS A 291 -8.25 11.40 30.36
CA LYS A 291 -9.39 12.30 30.16
C LYS A 291 -9.05 13.37 29.14
N GLN A 292 -10.04 13.73 28.33
CA GLN A 292 -9.92 14.82 27.40
C GLN A 292 -9.85 16.16 28.16
N VAL A 293 -8.93 17.03 27.77
CA VAL A 293 -8.73 18.37 28.32
C VAL A 293 -8.75 19.42 27.20
N ASP A 294 -8.97 20.68 27.57
CA ASP A 294 -8.80 21.80 26.63
C ASP A 294 -7.33 22.06 26.27
N ALA A 295 -7.10 22.70 25.13
CA ALA A 295 -5.77 22.97 24.59
C ALA A 295 -4.89 23.77 25.56
N GLU A 296 -5.46 24.77 26.24
CA GLU A 296 -4.72 25.62 27.18
C GLU A 296 -4.24 24.82 28.40
N SER A 297 -5.10 23.95 28.94
CA SER A 297 -4.74 23.02 30.02
C SER A 297 -3.66 22.02 29.60
N TYR A 298 -3.73 21.51 28.37
CA TYR A 298 -2.71 20.63 27.81
C TYR A 298 -1.37 21.35 27.61
N GLU A 299 -1.38 22.57 27.08
CA GLU A 299 -0.18 23.41 26.90
C GLU A 299 0.50 23.73 28.23
N ILE A 300 -0.27 24.09 29.26
CA ILE A 300 0.25 24.29 30.62
C ILE A 300 1.05 23.06 31.05
N LEU A 301 0.47 21.86 30.92
CA LEU A 301 1.12 20.62 31.32
C LEU A 301 2.32 20.24 30.45
N ALA A 302 2.20 20.40 29.13
CA ALA A 302 3.27 20.08 28.19
C ALA A 302 4.51 20.98 28.37
N SER A 303 4.32 22.21 28.85
CA SER A 303 5.40 23.16 29.11
C SER A 303 6.22 22.86 30.39
N LEU A 304 5.74 21.94 31.24
CA LEU A 304 6.41 21.60 32.49
C LEU A 304 7.59 20.66 32.25
N PRO A 305 8.67 20.77 33.06
CA PRO A 305 9.75 19.79 33.07
C PRO A 305 9.24 18.37 33.33
N GLU A 306 9.97 17.36 32.83
CA GLU A 306 9.70 15.97 33.14
C GLU A 306 9.75 15.73 34.66
N ASN A 307 8.88 14.83 35.14
CA ASN A 307 8.74 14.47 36.56
C ASN A 307 8.33 15.64 37.49
N THR A 308 7.73 16.70 36.95
CA THR A 308 7.16 17.78 37.77
C THR A 308 6.02 17.25 38.65
N VAL A 309 6.12 17.49 39.96
CA VAL A 309 5.02 17.26 40.91
C VAL A 309 3.95 18.34 40.71
N LEU A 310 2.82 17.96 40.12
CA LEU A 310 1.70 18.84 39.77
C LEU A 310 0.90 19.29 40.99
N ALA A 311 0.79 18.41 42.00
CA ALA A 311 0.07 18.66 43.23
C ALA A 311 0.54 17.74 44.36
N ARG A 312 0.22 18.13 45.59
CA ARG A 312 0.36 17.31 46.80
C ARG A 312 -0.96 17.21 47.55
N TYR A 313 -1.23 16.08 48.15
CA TYR A 313 -2.33 15.89 49.08
C TYR A 313 -1.77 15.64 50.49
N ARG A 314 -2.25 16.40 51.48
CA ARG A 314 -1.92 16.27 52.92
C ARG A 314 -3.15 16.60 53.76
N GLY A 315 -4.21 15.82 53.60
CA GLY A 315 -5.57 16.17 54.09
C GLY A 315 -6.27 17.31 53.33
N ASN A 316 -5.51 18.17 52.62
CA ASN A 316 -6.00 19.12 51.62
C ASN A 316 -5.22 18.95 50.31
N PHE A 317 -5.82 19.34 49.19
CA PHE A 317 -5.18 19.32 47.87
C PHE A 317 -4.48 20.64 47.57
N TYR A 318 -3.16 20.59 47.38
CA TYR A 318 -2.31 21.73 47.10
C TYR A 318 -1.74 21.61 45.69
N SER A 319 -2.22 22.44 44.77
CA SER A 319 -1.73 22.43 43.40
C SER A 319 -0.56 23.38 43.16
N SER A 320 0.40 22.90 42.37
CA SER A 320 1.52 23.66 41.80
C SER A 320 1.21 24.25 40.42
N VAL A 321 0.05 23.92 39.83
CA VAL A 321 -0.37 24.32 38.48
C VAL A 321 -1.69 25.07 38.51
N ASP A 322 -2.07 25.69 37.39
CA ASP A 322 -3.34 26.42 37.30
C ASP A 322 -4.52 25.50 37.61
N ASN A 323 -5.46 26.00 38.42
CA ASN A 323 -6.65 25.26 38.83
C ASN A 323 -7.55 24.86 37.63
N ARG A 324 -7.43 25.53 36.49
CA ARG A 324 -8.10 25.15 35.24
C ARG A 324 -7.77 23.72 34.83
N VAL A 325 -6.53 23.27 35.00
CA VAL A 325 -6.10 21.92 34.63
C VAL A 325 -6.95 20.87 35.37
N TRP A 326 -7.08 21.00 36.68
CA TRP A 326 -7.87 20.07 37.51
C TRP A 326 -9.37 20.15 37.24
N LYS A 327 -9.88 21.34 36.89
CA LYS A 327 -11.26 21.53 36.45
C LYS A 327 -11.53 20.82 35.12
N SER A 328 -10.64 20.98 34.15
CA SER A 328 -10.73 20.33 32.82
C SER A 328 -10.74 18.80 32.97
N LEU A 329 -9.90 18.28 33.87
CA LEU A 329 -9.83 16.86 34.20
C LEU A 329 -11.03 16.35 35.05
N ASN A 330 -11.88 17.23 35.59
CA ASN A 330 -12.88 16.88 36.60
C ASN A 330 -12.27 15.96 37.68
N PHE A 331 -11.19 16.43 38.30
CA PHE A 331 -10.27 15.61 39.07
C PHE A 331 -10.75 15.34 40.50
N ASN A 332 -10.66 14.07 40.95
CA ASN A 332 -10.88 13.67 42.33
C ASN A 332 -9.57 13.11 42.93
N PRO A 333 -8.87 13.86 43.79
CA PRO A 333 -7.54 13.48 44.27
C PRO A 333 -7.52 12.21 45.14
N THR A 334 -8.65 11.83 45.74
CA THR A 334 -8.75 10.67 46.63
C THR A 334 -9.49 9.48 46.02
N GLN A 335 -9.81 9.55 44.72
CA GLN A 335 -10.40 8.41 44.01
C GLN A 335 -9.50 7.17 44.15
N ASP A 336 -10.09 6.06 44.58
CA ASP A 336 -9.40 4.79 44.80
C ASP A 336 -8.12 4.94 45.66
N MET A 337 -8.10 5.91 46.58
CA MET A 337 -7.04 6.05 47.56
C MET A 337 -7.33 5.14 48.75
N SER A 338 -6.30 4.46 49.25
CA SER A 338 -6.39 3.69 50.48
C SER A 338 -6.82 4.61 51.63
N ALA A 339 -7.74 4.14 52.48
CA ALA A 339 -8.24 4.92 53.62
C ALA A 339 -7.15 5.20 54.69
N TRP A 340 -6.01 4.52 54.59
CA TRP A 340 -4.88 4.65 55.49
C TRP A 340 -3.84 5.66 54.99
N ASP A 341 -3.88 6.02 53.71
CA ASP A 341 -2.89 6.92 53.12
C ASP A 341 -3.29 8.39 53.42
N ASP A 342 -2.38 9.17 54.00
CA ASP A 342 -2.62 10.56 54.39
C ASP A 342 -1.86 11.57 53.53
N GLU A 343 -0.89 11.10 52.73
CA GLU A 343 -0.08 11.88 51.82
C GLU A 343 -0.17 11.34 50.37
N ALA A 344 -0.09 12.24 49.38
CA ALA A 344 0.10 11.83 47.99
C ALA A 344 0.82 12.89 47.14
N GLU A 345 1.55 12.45 46.12
CA GLU A 345 2.11 13.28 45.05
C GLU A 345 1.47 12.91 43.71
N PHE A 346 1.18 13.92 42.88
CA PHE A 346 0.55 13.74 41.56
C PHE A 346 1.48 14.22 40.44
N TRP A 347 1.57 13.46 39.36
CA TRP A 347 2.39 13.79 38.19
C TRP A 347 1.67 13.43 36.89
N ILE A 348 2.24 13.85 35.77
CA ILE A 348 1.75 13.48 34.43
C ILE A 348 2.15 12.02 34.18
N SER A 349 1.18 11.13 34.06
CA SER A 349 1.45 9.71 33.72
C SER A 349 1.53 9.50 32.20
N ASP A 350 0.65 10.14 31.44
CA ASP A 350 0.61 10.03 30.00
C ASP A 350 -0.06 11.26 29.38
N MET A 351 0.35 11.61 28.16
CA MET A 351 -0.25 12.69 27.38
C MET A 351 -0.34 12.23 25.92
N ASP A 352 -1.52 12.38 25.34
CA ASP A 352 -1.80 11.97 23.97
C ASP A 352 -2.57 13.09 23.25
N ALA A 353 -2.37 13.22 21.95
CA ALA A 353 -3.06 14.17 21.11
C ALA A 353 -3.59 13.44 19.87
N LYS A 354 -4.88 13.57 19.62
CA LYS A 354 -5.54 12.96 18.47
C LYS A 354 -5.95 14.01 17.46
N PHE A 355 -5.54 13.80 16.22
CA PHE A 355 -5.72 14.76 15.14
C PHE A 355 -6.85 14.33 14.23
N TYR A 356 -7.72 15.27 13.89
CA TYR A 356 -8.91 14.99 13.10
C TYR A 356 -9.08 16.00 11.98
N HIS A 357 -9.44 15.49 10.80
CA HIS A 357 -9.87 16.29 9.67
C HIS A 357 -11.34 16.05 9.36
N LYS A 358 -11.97 17.07 8.80
CA LYS A 358 -13.27 16.99 8.14
C LYS A 358 -13.12 17.47 6.71
N TYR A 359 -13.73 16.76 5.76
CA TYR A 359 -13.59 17.08 4.35
C TYR A 359 -14.94 17.37 3.69
N LEU A 360 -14.93 18.26 2.72
CA LEU A 360 -15.95 18.35 1.69
C LEU A 360 -15.44 17.58 0.46
N ILE A 361 -16.12 16.49 0.13
CA ILE A 361 -15.85 15.68 -1.07
C ILE A 361 -16.78 16.15 -2.18
N ILE A 362 -16.19 16.54 -3.29
CA ILE A 362 -16.89 16.98 -4.50
C ILE A 362 -16.63 15.92 -5.56
N GLU A 363 -17.67 15.28 -6.10
CA GLU A 363 -17.57 14.32 -7.20
C GLU A 363 -18.47 14.79 -8.35
N GLY A 364 -17.87 15.30 -9.43
CA GLY A 364 -18.61 16.03 -10.45
C GLY A 364 -19.37 17.23 -9.85
N ALA A 365 -20.70 17.22 -9.96
CA ALA A 365 -21.57 18.25 -9.38
C ALA A 365 -22.06 17.93 -7.95
N ASN A 366 -21.80 16.71 -7.46
CA ASN A 366 -22.28 16.26 -6.15
C ASN A 366 -21.30 16.67 -5.06
N GLN A 367 -21.86 17.00 -3.89
CA GLN A 367 -21.11 17.43 -2.71
C GLN A 367 -21.54 16.61 -1.50
N ARG A 368 -20.58 16.14 -0.71
CA ARG A 368 -20.85 15.54 0.61
C ARG A 368 -19.78 15.93 1.62
N LYS A 369 -20.20 16.21 2.85
CA LYS A 369 -19.26 16.37 3.96
C LYS A 369 -19.00 15.02 4.60
N THR A 370 -17.76 14.79 5.04
CA THR A 370 -17.42 13.63 5.86
C THR A 370 -17.78 13.90 7.33
N ASP A 371 -17.81 12.85 8.13
CA ASP A 371 -17.62 12.98 9.57
C ASP A 371 -16.15 13.30 9.89
N TRP A 372 -15.83 13.40 11.18
CA TRP A 372 -14.45 13.52 11.65
C TRP A 372 -13.69 12.24 11.34
N ILE A 373 -12.53 12.39 10.70
CA ILE A 373 -11.64 11.29 10.35
C ILE A 373 -10.33 11.53 11.09
N GLU A 374 -9.93 10.56 11.92
CA GLU A 374 -8.63 10.57 12.59
C GLU A 374 -7.52 10.50 11.54
N VAL A 375 -6.50 11.33 11.70
CA VAL A 375 -5.33 11.39 10.83
C VAL A 375 -4.07 11.37 11.69
N ASP A 376 -2.96 10.93 11.12
CA ASP A 376 -1.66 11.04 11.77
C ASP A 376 -1.24 12.51 11.91
N GLU A 377 -0.43 12.82 12.93
CA GLU A 377 0.11 14.15 13.20
C GLU A 377 0.79 14.76 11.96
N ASP A 378 1.62 13.96 11.27
CA ASP A 378 2.30 14.38 10.03
C ASP A 378 1.32 14.85 8.94
N VAL A 379 0.15 14.21 8.84
CA VAL A 379 -0.89 14.58 7.87
C VAL A 379 -1.60 15.85 8.30
N PHE A 380 -1.84 16.01 9.61
CA PHE A 380 -2.44 17.21 10.17
C PHE A 380 -1.53 18.43 9.93
N ASP A 381 -0.26 18.33 10.30
CA ASP A 381 0.71 19.41 10.17
C ASP A 381 0.98 19.77 8.70
N LYS A 382 1.04 18.77 7.81
CA LYS A 382 1.16 19.01 6.37
C LYS A 382 0.05 19.92 5.83
N TYR A 383 -1.18 19.79 6.34
CA TYR A 383 -2.35 20.50 5.84
C TYR A 383 -2.86 21.59 6.78
N GLU A 384 -2.14 21.90 7.87
CA GLU A 384 -2.54 22.94 8.81
C GLU A 384 -2.80 24.27 8.10
N ASP A 385 -1.94 24.66 7.17
CA ASP A 385 -2.05 25.92 6.42
C ASP A 385 -3.16 25.89 5.35
N ALA A 386 -3.80 24.74 5.13
CA ALA A 386 -4.67 24.46 4.01
C ALA A 386 -6.17 24.38 4.38
N LEU A 387 -6.61 24.92 5.52
CA LEU A 387 -8.03 25.02 5.87
C LEU A 387 -8.78 25.80 4.79
N GLY A 388 -9.84 25.19 4.27
CA GLY A 388 -10.64 25.69 3.16
C GLY A 388 -10.05 25.49 1.77
N MET A 389 -8.94 24.75 1.65
CA MET A 389 -8.26 24.48 0.38
C MET A 389 -8.60 23.08 -0.14
N THR A 390 -8.56 22.91 -1.46
CA THR A 390 -8.49 21.59 -2.08
C THR A 390 -7.11 20.99 -1.78
N ILE A 391 -7.06 19.89 -1.04
CA ILE A 391 -5.81 19.18 -0.70
C ILE A 391 -5.57 17.94 -1.58
N MET A 392 -6.59 17.54 -2.34
CA MET A 392 -6.48 16.48 -3.34
C MET A 392 -7.53 16.73 -4.43
N SER A 393 -7.14 16.64 -5.69
CA SER A 393 -8.08 16.70 -6.80
C SER A 393 -7.64 15.87 -8.00
N LYS A 394 -8.62 15.36 -8.73
CA LYS A 394 -8.45 14.71 -10.02
C LYS A 394 -9.48 15.27 -11.00
N PRO A 395 -9.10 16.24 -11.84
CA PRO A 395 -9.93 16.72 -12.94
C PRO A 395 -10.25 15.64 -13.99
N TYR A 396 -11.30 15.87 -14.80
CA TYR A 396 -11.50 15.06 -16.01
C TYR A 396 -10.27 15.08 -16.91
N GLY A 397 -9.99 13.95 -17.56
CA GLY A 397 -8.83 13.77 -18.42
C GLY A 397 -7.54 13.41 -17.68
N MET A 398 -7.58 13.18 -16.37
CA MET A 398 -6.45 12.66 -15.59
C MET A 398 -6.70 11.24 -15.10
N TYR A 399 -5.62 10.45 -15.07
CA TYR A 399 -5.60 9.15 -14.39
C TYR A 399 -5.49 9.33 -12.87
N GLU A 400 -5.76 8.27 -12.10
CA GLU A 400 -5.67 8.32 -10.63
C GLU A 400 -4.25 8.63 -10.13
N ASP A 401 -3.22 8.15 -10.83
CA ASP A 401 -1.80 8.40 -10.53
C ASP A 401 -1.35 9.82 -10.90
N GLU A 402 -2.20 10.59 -11.59
CA GLU A 402 -1.96 11.98 -11.96
C GLU A 402 -2.73 12.98 -11.08
N ALA A 403 -3.41 12.49 -10.04
CA ALA A 403 -4.14 13.33 -9.11
C ALA A 403 -3.22 14.38 -8.46
N LEU A 404 -3.70 15.61 -8.37
CA LEU A 404 -3.00 16.72 -7.74
C LEU A 404 -3.20 16.63 -6.22
N THR A 405 -2.11 16.56 -5.47
CA THR A 405 -2.12 16.43 -4.00
C THR A 405 -1.59 17.67 -3.27
N GLU A 406 -1.24 18.71 -4.03
CA GLU A 406 -0.78 19.99 -3.51
C GLU A 406 -1.98 20.89 -3.17
N PRO A 407 -2.01 21.52 -1.97
CA PRO A 407 -3.04 22.46 -1.60
C PRO A 407 -3.23 23.59 -2.62
N MET A 408 -4.48 23.82 -3.01
CA MET A 408 -4.86 24.89 -3.93
C MET A 408 -6.26 25.43 -3.62
N PRO A 409 -6.59 26.64 -4.10
CA PRO A 409 -7.91 27.22 -3.90
C PRO A 409 -9.01 26.33 -4.50
N PRO A 410 -10.18 26.19 -3.86
CA PRO A 410 -11.24 25.28 -4.32
C PRO A 410 -11.65 25.51 -5.78
N GLY A 411 -11.57 24.45 -6.58
CA GLY A 411 -11.96 24.45 -7.98
C GLY A 411 -10.94 25.04 -8.95
N MET A 412 -9.79 25.52 -8.47
CA MET A 412 -8.75 26.04 -9.35
C MET A 412 -8.27 25.00 -10.38
N GLU A 413 -8.28 23.71 -10.01
CA GLU A 413 -7.92 22.57 -10.85
C GLU A 413 -8.82 22.35 -12.07
N TYR A 414 -10.06 22.83 -12.02
CA TYR A 414 -11.06 22.65 -13.09
C TYR A 414 -11.12 23.85 -14.04
N VAL A 415 -10.51 24.98 -13.66
CA VAL A 415 -10.43 26.16 -14.51
C VAL A 415 -9.70 25.83 -15.81
N GLY A 416 -10.21 26.33 -16.93
CA GLY A 416 -9.69 26.06 -18.27
C GLY A 416 -10.24 24.78 -18.91
N ASN A 417 -10.93 23.91 -18.18
CA ASN A 417 -11.59 22.75 -18.74
C ASN A 417 -13.06 23.06 -19.09
N SER A 418 -13.40 22.95 -20.39
CA SER A 418 -14.69 23.31 -20.96
C SER A 418 -15.88 22.51 -20.42
N LYS A 419 -15.64 21.38 -19.73
CA LYS A 419 -16.69 20.61 -19.04
C LYS A 419 -17.25 21.35 -17.82
N TYR A 420 -16.48 22.26 -17.22
CA TYR A 420 -16.85 22.94 -15.98
C TYR A 420 -17.29 24.40 -16.15
N GLY A 421 -16.90 25.03 -17.25
CA GLY A 421 -17.16 26.45 -17.46
C GLY A 421 -16.44 27.01 -18.68
N GLU A 422 -16.37 28.33 -18.74
CA GLU A 422 -15.75 29.08 -19.84
C GLU A 422 -15.14 30.40 -19.35
N TRP A 423 -14.19 30.94 -20.11
CA TRP A 423 -13.66 32.29 -19.87
C TRP A 423 -14.64 33.35 -20.38
N ARG A 424 -15.02 34.30 -19.52
CA ARG A 424 -15.82 35.49 -19.89
C ARG A 424 -15.07 36.77 -19.56
N GLN A 425 -15.47 37.88 -20.16
CA GLN A 425 -14.90 39.21 -19.86
C GLN A 425 -15.82 39.99 -18.92
N ASP A 426 -15.23 40.68 -17.95
CA ASP A 426 -15.95 41.68 -17.13
C ASP A 426 -16.08 43.01 -17.90
N SER A 427 -16.83 43.96 -17.33
CA SER A 427 -17.02 45.30 -17.91
C SER A 427 -15.72 46.11 -18.04
N GLY A 428 -14.64 45.71 -17.34
CA GLY A 428 -13.32 46.29 -17.42
C GLY A 428 -12.38 45.58 -18.39
N GLY A 429 -12.88 44.61 -19.18
CA GLY A 429 -12.10 43.86 -20.17
C GLY A 429 -11.22 42.74 -19.58
N ARG A 430 -11.33 42.43 -18.29
CA ARG A 430 -10.55 41.35 -17.66
C ARG A 430 -11.25 40.02 -17.84
N SER A 431 -10.49 38.98 -18.21
CA SER A 431 -11.02 37.62 -18.33
C SER A 431 -11.11 36.92 -16.97
N PHE A 432 -12.29 36.41 -16.66
CA PHE A 432 -12.58 35.62 -15.46
C PHE A 432 -13.26 34.30 -15.82
N TRP A 433 -13.06 33.28 -14.98
CA TRP A 433 -13.68 31.97 -15.17
C TRP A 433 -15.14 31.98 -14.72
N HIS A 434 -16.03 31.59 -15.62
CA HIS A 434 -17.46 31.45 -15.38
C HIS A 434 -17.84 29.98 -15.28
N TRP A 435 -18.28 29.56 -14.10
CA TRP A 435 -18.78 28.21 -13.84
C TRP A 435 -20.14 27.98 -14.47
N TYR A 436 -20.36 26.81 -15.07
CA TYR A 436 -21.72 26.37 -15.42
C TYR A 436 -22.55 26.18 -14.15
N GLY A 437 -23.88 26.30 -14.27
CA GLY A 437 -24.80 26.34 -13.13
C GLY A 437 -24.60 25.21 -12.11
N GLN A 438 -24.38 23.98 -12.59
CA GLN A 438 -24.14 22.81 -11.72
C GLN A 438 -22.83 22.89 -10.91
N TYR A 439 -21.88 23.74 -11.32
CA TYR A 439 -20.59 23.97 -10.66
C TYR A 439 -20.52 25.35 -9.97
N ALA A 440 -21.63 26.09 -9.92
CA ALA A 440 -21.66 27.43 -9.32
C ALA A 440 -21.31 27.43 -7.82
N PHE A 441 -21.40 26.27 -7.15
CA PHE A 441 -21.01 26.13 -5.74
C PHE A 441 -19.52 26.40 -5.48
N PHE A 442 -18.63 26.20 -6.47
CA PHE A 442 -17.22 26.60 -6.31
C PHE A 442 -17.08 28.08 -6.00
N ARG A 443 -17.94 28.92 -6.57
CA ARG A 443 -18.00 30.35 -6.25
C ARG A 443 -18.35 30.60 -4.78
N MET A 444 -19.21 29.77 -4.19
CA MET A 444 -19.58 29.88 -2.76
C MET A 444 -18.41 29.48 -1.85
N LEU A 445 -17.70 28.40 -2.14
CA LEU A 445 -16.48 27.97 -1.41
C LEU A 445 -15.39 29.06 -1.44
N MET A 446 -15.34 29.79 -2.55
CA MET A 446 -14.44 30.91 -2.77
C MET A 446 -14.91 32.27 -2.20
N GLY A 447 -15.98 32.32 -1.40
CA GLY A 447 -16.50 33.59 -0.86
C GLY A 447 -16.97 34.55 -1.95
N ASN A 448 -17.61 34.02 -3.00
CA ASN A 448 -18.13 34.75 -4.16
C ASN A 448 -17.07 35.41 -5.07
N ARG A 449 -15.80 34.98 -4.97
CA ARG A 449 -14.70 35.43 -5.84
C ARG A 449 -14.69 34.70 -7.19
N TYR A 450 -13.99 35.28 -8.16
CA TYR A 450 -13.72 34.68 -9.47
C TYR A 450 -12.22 34.41 -9.62
N TYR A 451 -11.88 33.36 -10.36
CA TYR A 451 -10.51 33.18 -10.86
C TYR A 451 -10.31 34.03 -12.11
N TYR A 452 -9.37 34.97 -12.07
CA TYR A 452 -8.96 35.72 -13.24
C TYR A 452 -7.90 34.96 -14.02
N ARG A 453 -7.83 35.21 -15.34
CA ARG A 453 -6.92 34.50 -16.24
C ARG A 453 -5.46 34.59 -15.80
N GLY A 454 -5.02 35.77 -15.36
CA GLY A 454 -3.65 35.96 -14.88
C GLY A 454 -3.31 35.16 -13.61
N ASP A 455 -4.24 35.03 -12.67
CA ASP A 455 -4.03 34.24 -11.45
C ASP A 455 -3.99 32.74 -11.78
N TYR A 456 -4.84 32.30 -12.70
CA TYR A 456 -4.85 30.92 -13.19
C TYR A 456 -3.56 30.57 -13.93
N ASP A 457 -3.13 31.40 -14.89
CA ASP A 457 -1.93 31.14 -15.69
C ASP A 457 -0.68 31.08 -14.79
N HIS A 458 -0.62 31.93 -13.74
CA HIS A 458 0.46 31.91 -12.76
C HIS A 458 0.50 30.59 -11.96
N TRP A 459 -0.64 30.16 -11.40
CA TRP A 459 -0.74 28.88 -10.71
C TRP A 459 -0.40 27.71 -11.64
N TYR A 460 -0.99 27.69 -12.83
CA TYR A 460 -0.83 26.61 -13.80
C TYR A 460 0.64 26.39 -14.17
N ARG A 461 1.39 27.48 -14.41
CA ARG A 461 2.80 27.40 -14.81
C ARG A 461 3.74 27.11 -13.65
N ASP A 462 3.50 27.75 -12.49
CA ASP A 462 4.51 27.87 -11.44
C ASP A 462 4.21 27.01 -10.19
N TYR A 463 3.03 26.37 -10.11
CA TYR A 463 2.56 25.67 -8.90
C TYR A 463 1.91 24.31 -9.16
N ARG A 464 1.09 24.17 -10.21
CA ARG A 464 0.31 22.96 -10.50
C ARG A 464 1.19 21.69 -10.50
N GLY A 465 0.91 20.78 -9.56
CA GLY A 465 1.63 19.50 -9.40
C GLY A 465 3.05 19.63 -8.85
N ARG A 466 3.43 20.79 -8.29
CA ARG A 466 4.80 21.05 -7.80
C ARG A 466 4.87 21.56 -6.37
N ARG A 467 3.96 22.45 -6.00
CA ARG A 467 3.94 23.08 -4.67
C ARG A 467 2.57 23.68 -4.35
N PRO A 468 2.24 23.87 -3.06
CA PRO A 468 1.00 24.52 -2.63
C PRO A 468 0.85 25.94 -3.19
N TYR A 469 -0.38 26.35 -3.50
CA TYR A 469 -0.69 27.71 -3.95
C TYR A 469 -1.76 28.37 -3.09
N TYR A 470 -1.41 29.50 -2.48
CA TYR A 470 -2.28 30.25 -1.56
C TYR A 470 -2.79 31.56 -2.18
N GLY A 471 -2.66 31.73 -3.50
CA GLY A 471 -3.04 32.95 -4.22
C GLY A 471 -1.89 33.94 -4.42
N ARG A 472 -2.17 35.00 -5.18
CA ARG A 472 -1.21 36.06 -5.51
C ARG A 472 -1.14 37.08 -4.38
N GLY A 473 -0.36 36.74 -3.34
CA GLY A 473 -0.22 37.52 -2.10
C GLY A 473 -0.49 36.63 -0.89
N ALA A 474 0.23 36.86 0.22
CA ALA A 474 0.27 35.98 1.39
C ALA A 474 -1.09 35.79 2.12
N ASP A 475 -2.12 36.56 1.76
CA ASP A 475 -3.38 36.66 2.52
C ASP A 475 -4.64 36.27 1.74
N THR A 476 -4.51 35.61 0.58
CA THR A 476 -5.70 35.33 -0.28
C THR A 476 -6.43 34.05 0.11
N TRP A 477 -5.71 32.93 0.27
CA TRP A 477 -6.28 31.61 0.54
C TRP A 477 -5.49 30.85 1.62
N GLY A 478 -6.09 29.81 2.19
CA GLY A 478 -5.51 29.01 3.28
C GLY A 478 -5.88 29.52 4.68
N THR A 479 -5.46 28.77 5.69
CA THR A 479 -5.88 28.90 7.09
C THR A 479 -5.70 30.30 7.65
N TYR A 480 -4.51 30.88 7.46
CA TYR A 480 -4.16 32.18 8.03
C TYR A 480 -4.51 33.38 7.14
N SER A 481 -5.12 33.13 5.98
CA SER A 481 -5.54 34.19 5.05
C SER A 481 -6.74 34.98 5.59
N SER A 482 -6.98 36.17 5.03
CA SER A 482 -8.19 36.95 5.34
C SER A 482 -9.46 36.16 5.01
N HIS A 483 -9.45 35.40 3.91
CA HIS A 483 -10.57 34.54 3.52
C HIS A 483 -10.77 33.37 4.49
N GLY A 484 -9.68 32.70 4.88
CA GLY A 484 -9.70 31.57 5.82
C GLY A 484 -10.27 31.97 7.17
N ARG A 485 -9.70 33.01 7.79
CA ARG A 485 -10.12 33.52 9.11
C ARG A 485 -11.59 33.97 9.15
N THR A 486 -12.08 34.60 8.09
CA THR A 486 -13.47 35.08 8.04
C THR A 486 -14.45 33.95 7.80
N THR A 487 -14.14 33.07 6.85
CA THR A 487 -15.03 31.97 6.42
C THR A 487 -15.10 30.85 7.47
N TYR A 488 -13.97 30.54 8.11
CA TYR A 488 -13.83 29.42 9.05
C TYR A 488 -13.74 29.87 10.52
N SER A 489 -14.09 31.13 10.83
CA SER A 489 -14.15 31.63 12.22
C SER A 489 -15.04 30.78 13.14
N ASN A 490 -16.10 30.20 12.60
CA ASN A 490 -17.05 29.34 13.31
C ASN A 490 -16.71 27.84 13.23
N SER A 491 -15.62 27.45 12.57
CA SER A 491 -15.18 26.06 12.51
C SER A 491 -14.63 25.61 13.88
N HIS A 492 -14.45 24.31 14.07
CA HIS A 492 -13.83 23.81 15.30
C HIS A 492 -12.42 24.39 15.47
N TYR A 493 -11.62 24.34 14.40
CA TYR A 493 -10.27 24.93 14.38
C TYR A 493 -10.28 26.42 14.75
N GLY A 494 -11.23 27.20 14.21
CA GLY A 494 -11.36 28.62 14.52
C GLY A 494 -11.75 28.89 15.97
N ARG A 495 -12.71 28.15 16.51
CA ARG A 495 -13.20 28.30 17.89
C ARG A 495 -12.20 27.83 18.95
N SER A 496 -11.34 26.89 18.62
CA SER A 496 -10.27 26.43 19.50
C SER A 496 -9.02 27.31 19.46
N GLY A 497 -9.09 28.49 18.83
CA GLY A 497 -7.96 29.42 18.76
C GLY A 497 -6.94 29.10 17.67
N GLY A 498 -7.22 28.19 16.73
CA GLY A 498 -6.27 27.78 15.69
C GLY A 498 -5.73 28.92 14.81
N PHE A 499 -6.36 30.10 14.81
CA PHE A 499 -5.89 31.28 14.07
C PHE A 499 -4.91 32.19 14.84
N SER A 500 -4.72 32.00 16.16
CA SER A 500 -3.74 32.78 16.93
C SER A 500 -2.33 32.25 16.68
N ARG A 501 -1.49 33.07 16.04
CA ARG A 501 -0.07 32.75 15.77
C ARG A 501 0.82 32.86 17.02
N SER A 502 0.41 32.28 18.15
CA SER A 502 1.27 32.20 19.34
C SER A 502 1.97 30.84 19.39
N THR A 503 3.21 30.84 18.89
CA THR A 503 4.33 29.92 19.17
C THR A 503 4.18 28.40 18.90
N PRO A 504 5.17 27.79 18.21
CA PRO A 504 5.18 26.36 17.87
C PRO A 504 5.57 25.51 19.08
N THR A 505 4.62 25.22 19.96
CA THR A 505 4.84 24.30 21.07
C THR A 505 3.51 23.63 21.36
N VAL A 506 3.17 22.55 20.67
CA VAL A 506 2.88 21.27 21.35
C VAL A 506 2.91 20.07 20.36
N ARG A 507 2.92 20.30 19.04
CA ARG A 507 2.81 19.25 17.98
C ARG A 507 4.12 18.55 17.62
N GLY A 508 5.15 18.74 18.43
CA GLY A 508 6.39 17.97 18.35
C GLY A 508 6.57 17.06 19.56
N SER A 509 5.64 17.14 20.52
CA SER A 509 5.61 16.27 21.69
C SER A 509 4.86 14.99 21.33
N GLY A 510 5.43 14.20 20.42
CA GLY A 510 5.01 12.81 20.24
C GLY A 510 5.06 12.06 21.57
N PRO A 511 4.54 10.82 21.65
CA PRO A 511 4.37 10.07 22.89
C PRO A 511 5.73 9.74 23.52
N ALA A 512 6.32 10.71 24.21
CA ALA A 512 7.38 10.48 25.16
C ALA A 512 6.69 9.74 26.30
N SER A 513 7.07 8.47 26.48
CA SER A 513 6.77 7.71 27.69
C SER A 513 7.30 8.50 28.89
N ARG A 514 6.48 9.42 29.42
CA ARG A 514 6.73 10.17 30.65
C ARG A 514 6.39 9.26 31.84
N GLY A 515 6.99 8.08 31.85
CA GLY A 515 6.82 7.06 32.88
C GLY A 515 7.94 7.17 33.92
N GLY A 516 7.87 8.20 34.76
CA GLY A 516 8.78 8.39 35.88
C GLY A 516 7.98 8.86 37.09
N GLY A 517 7.39 7.93 37.84
CA GLY A 517 6.88 8.25 39.17
C GLY A 517 8.01 8.80 40.06
N PRO A 518 7.70 9.59 41.11
CA PRO A 518 8.70 10.06 42.05
C PRO A 518 9.51 8.86 42.56
N GLY A 519 10.82 8.87 42.29
CA GLY A 519 11.74 7.90 42.88
C GLY A 519 11.57 7.93 44.38
N THR A 520 11.25 6.76 44.94
CA THR A 520 11.06 6.44 46.35
C THR A 520 11.92 7.36 47.21
N ARG A 521 11.29 8.32 47.91
CA ARG A 521 12.00 9.12 48.93
C ARG A 521 12.34 8.19 50.07
N GLY A 522 13.51 7.56 50.00
CA GLY A 522 14.20 7.10 51.20
C GLY A 522 14.35 8.29 52.13
N LYS A 523 13.87 8.13 53.37
CA LYS A 523 14.29 8.97 54.49
C LYS A 523 15.81 8.87 54.69
#